data_AF-A0A8T3U1T6-F1
#
_entry.id   AF-A0A8T3U1T6-F1
#
_cell.length_a   1.000
_cell.length_b   1.000
_cell.length_c   1.000
_cell.angle_alpha   90.00
_cell.angle_beta   90.00
_cell.angle_gamma   90.00
#
_symmetry.space_group_name_H-M   'P 1'
#
loop_
_entity.id
_entity.type
_entity.pdbx_description
1 polymer ?
#
loop_
_entity_poly.entity_id
_entity_poly.type
_entity_poly.pdbx_seq_one_letter_code
_entity_poly.pdbx_strand_id
1 'polypeptide(L)'
;MLKRIIQIVVLLLPFLIFLIFSSCSGHDDFVITTDLSLIEKTLSQKELEFIEHRRTSIQQFKPSESELKEPRYRVNKFPKINEGEGCNQNFYELENSMRNYPLFIIDSSDTVLAYLVKFRNTTGVLSANKVQIPVFMLDDFKIYFGC
;
A
#
# COMPACT_ATOMS: atom_id res chain seq x y z
N MET A 1 14.83 -53.60 -20.41
CA MET A 1 13.82 -52.53 -20.18
C MET A 1 14.33 -51.42 -19.26
N LEU A 2 15.07 -51.74 -18.19
CA LEU A 2 15.60 -50.76 -17.22
C LEU A 2 16.40 -49.59 -17.84
N LYS A 3 17.27 -49.86 -18.83
CA LYS A 3 18.05 -48.82 -19.52
C LYS A 3 17.19 -47.76 -20.25
N ARG A 4 16.02 -48.15 -20.79
CA ARG A 4 15.09 -47.21 -21.46
C ARG A 4 14.34 -46.36 -20.44
N ILE A 5 13.99 -46.92 -19.29
CA ILE A 5 13.34 -46.21 -18.19
C ILE A 5 14.29 -45.13 -17.63
N ILE A 6 15.57 -45.48 -17.42
CA ILE A 6 16.58 -44.52 -16.95
C ILE A 6 16.74 -43.35 -17.94
N GLN A 7 16.76 -43.62 -19.25
CA GLN A 7 16.82 -42.55 -20.27
C GLN A 7 15.61 -41.62 -20.21
N ILE A 8 14.40 -42.15 -20.01
CA ILE A 8 13.18 -41.34 -19.90
C ILE A 8 13.22 -40.47 -18.63
N VAL A 9 13.66 -41.03 -17.50
CA VAL A 9 13.77 -40.29 -16.23
C VAL A 9 14.81 -39.18 -16.32
N VAL A 10 15.98 -39.43 -16.93
CA VAL A 10 17.04 -38.42 -17.11
C VAL A 10 16.58 -37.27 -18.02
N LEU A 11 15.71 -37.53 -19.00
CA LEU A 11 15.12 -36.51 -19.87
C LEU A 11 14.00 -35.70 -19.21
N LEU A 12 13.20 -36.33 -18.35
CA LEU A 12 12.09 -35.66 -17.66
C LEU A 12 12.52 -34.87 -16.42
N LEU A 13 13.62 -35.25 -15.77
CA LEU A 13 14.13 -34.56 -14.58
C LEU A 13 14.38 -33.06 -14.82
N PRO A 14 15.11 -32.63 -15.86
CA PRO A 14 15.33 -31.20 -16.11
C PRO A 14 14.04 -30.46 -16.47
N PHE A 15 13.08 -31.12 -17.11
CA PHE A 15 11.77 -30.53 -17.42
C PHE A 15 10.91 -30.34 -16.17
N LEU A 16 10.91 -31.30 -15.24
CA LEU A 16 10.24 -31.19 -13.95
C LEU A 16 10.88 -30.10 -13.08
N ILE A 17 12.21 -30.02 -13.06
CA ILE A 17 12.95 -28.96 -12.37
C ILE A 17 12.60 -27.59 -12.98
N PHE A 18 12.57 -27.48 -14.30
CA PHE A 18 12.15 -26.25 -15.00
C PHE A 18 10.72 -25.84 -14.64
N LEU A 19 9.78 -26.79 -14.58
CA LEU A 19 8.41 -26.52 -14.16
C LEU A 19 8.33 -25.97 -12.74
N ILE A 20 9.06 -26.56 -11.78
CA ILE A 20 9.08 -26.08 -10.38
C ILE A 20 9.63 -24.65 -10.28
N PHE A 21 10.70 -24.32 -11.04
CA PHE A 21 11.25 -22.96 -11.05
C PHE A 21 10.36 -21.95 -11.80
N SER A 22 9.65 -22.38 -12.85
CA SER A 22 8.70 -21.51 -13.57
C SER A 22 7.39 -21.25 -12.82
N SER A 23 6.97 -22.17 -11.94
CA SER A 23 5.81 -21.97 -11.05
C SER A 23 6.11 -21.09 -9.84
N CYS A 24 7.37 -20.70 -9.61
CA CYS A 24 7.71 -19.53 -8.79
C CYS A 24 7.68 -18.24 -9.63
N SER A 25 6.70 -18.12 -10.54
CA SER A 25 6.23 -16.81 -10.98
C SER A 25 5.55 -16.20 -9.76
N GLY A 26 6.33 -15.44 -8.99
CA GLY A 26 5.87 -14.72 -7.82
C GLY A 26 4.59 -14.01 -8.19
N HIS A 27 3.52 -14.41 -7.54
CA HIS A 27 2.31 -13.63 -7.50
C HIS A 27 2.73 -12.19 -7.14
N ASP A 28 2.61 -11.25 -8.09
CA ASP A 28 2.60 -9.81 -7.80
C ASP A 28 1.28 -9.50 -7.06
N ASP A 29 1.06 -10.18 -5.94
CA ASP A 29 -0.11 -10.03 -5.11
C ASP A 29 -0.01 -8.66 -4.46
N PHE A 30 -1.04 -7.84 -4.70
CA PHE A 30 -1.22 -6.57 -4.03
C PHE A 30 -1.31 -6.81 -2.52
N VAL A 31 -0.19 -6.64 -1.80
CA VAL A 31 -0.19 -6.72 -0.34
C VAL A 31 -0.72 -5.40 0.21
N ILE A 32 -2.04 -5.33 0.36
CA ILE A 32 -2.68 -4.28 1.12
C ILE A 32 -2.52 -4.61 2.59
N THR A 33 -2.07 -3.64 3.37
CA THR A 33 -1.92 -3.85 4.81
C THR A 33 -3.23 -3.53 5.51
N THR A 34 -4.02 -4.56 5.81
CA THR A 34 -5.28 -4.44 6.56
C THR A 34 -5.06 -4.51 8.08
N ASP A 35 -3.88 -4.12 8.56
CA ASP A 35 -3.48 -4.23 9.97
C ASP A 35 -3.67 -2.88 10.67
N LEU A 36 -4.74 -2.76 11.47
CA LEU A 36 -5.04 -1.57 12.27
C LEU A 36 -3.91 -1.23 13.25
N SER A 37 -3.17 -2.23 13.73
CA SER A 37 -2.02 -1.99 14.62
C SER A 37 -0.86 -1.33 13.87
N LEU A 38 -0.71 -1.62 12.57
CA LEU A 38 0.27 -0.93 11.73
C LEU A 38 -0.17 0.51 11.47
N ILE A 39 -1.45 0.77 11.22
CA ILE A 39 -1.98 2.15 11.09
C ILE A 39 -1.68 2.94 12.38
N GLU A 40 -2.02 2.40 13.55
CA GLU A 40 -1.74 3.01 14.85
C GLU A 40 -0.24 3.31 15.00
N LYS A 41 0.63 2.30 14.83
CA LYS A 41 2.08 2.48 14.97
C LYS A 41 2.66 3.50 13.98
N THR A 42 2.13 3.53 12.76
CA THR A 42 2.69 4.33 11.67
C THR A 42 2.24 5.79 11.76
N LEU A 43 1.00 6.06 12.16
CA LEU A 43 0.36 7.36 11.99
C LEU A 43 -0.06 8.04 13.30
N SER A 44 -0.43 7.25 14.32
CA SER A 44 -1.04 7.78 15.55
C SER A 44 -0.20 8.87 16.21
N GLN A 45 -0.88 9.93 16.63
CA GLN A 45 -0.35 11.09 17.33
C GLN A 45 0.70 11.91 16.55
N LYS A 46 0.92 11.64 15.26
CA LYS A 46 1.84 12.41 14.41
C LYS A 46 1.14 13.59 13.76
N GLU A 47 1.94 14.59 13.42
CA GLU A 47 1.58 15.61 12.45
C GLU A 47 1.76 15.04 11.05
N LEU A 48 0.69 15.05 10.26
CA LEU A 48 0.64 14.39 8.96
C LEU A 48 0.05 15.30 7.90
N GLU A 49 0.60 15.22 6.70
CA GLU A 49 0.01 15.78 5.49
C GLU A 49 -0.35 14.67 4.51
N PHE A 50 -1.48 14.83 3.85
CA PHE A 50 -2.00 13.89 2.87
C PHE A 50 -1.92 14.53 1.49
N ILE A 51 -1.02 14.04 0.66
CA ILE A 51 -0.67 14.65 -0.63
C ILE A 51 -1.18 13.77 -1.77
N GLU A 52 -1.87 14.37 -2.74
CA GLU A 52 -2.38 13.62 -3.88
C GLU A 52 -1.25 13.16 -4.81
N HIS A 53 -1.23 11.86 -5.14
CA HIS A 53 -0.34 11.30 -6.14
C HIS A 53 -0.95 11.51 -7.54
N ARG A 54 -0.62 12.64 -8.18
CA ARG A 54 -1.22 13.03 -9.47
C ARG A 54 -0.63 12.29 -10.64
N ARG A 55 0.63 11.87 -10.54
CA ARG A 55 1.29 11.09 -11.60
C ARG A 55 1.03 9.62 -11.34
N THR A 56 0.53 8.90 -12.34
CA THR A 56 0.31 7.45 -12.26
C THR A 56 1.56 6.64 -12.58
N SER A 57 2.75 7.26 -12.51
CA SER A 57 4.03 6.62 -12.85
C SER A 57 4.42 5.60 -11.79
N ILE A 58 4.88 4.43 -12.26
CA ILE A 58 5.33 3.33 -11.39
C ILE A 58 6.67 3.65 -10.67
N GLN A 59 7.26 4.82 -10.96
CA GLN A 59 8.59 5.22 -10.47
C GLN A 59 8.54 6.38 -9.47
N GLN A 60 7.35 6.87 -9.10
CA GLN A 60 7.22 7.95 -8.13
C GLN A 60 6.87 7.39 -6.75
N PHE A 61 7.85 7.47 -5.85
CA PHE A 61 7.75 7.00 -4.46
C PHE A 61 7.68 8.13 -3.43
N LYS A 62 7.75 9.39 -3.89
CA LYS A 62 7.59 10.59 -3.07
C LYS A 62 6.83 11.67 -3.83
N PRO A 63 6.13 12.58 -3.13
CA PRO A 63 5.51 13.73 -3.78
C PRO A 63 6.55 14.58 -4.52
N SER A 64 6.14 15.19 -5.62
CA SER A 64 6.90 16.26 -6.28
C SER A 64 6.77 17.58 -5.52
N GLU A 65 7.68 18.52 -5.74
CA GLU A 65 7.63 19.85 -5.10
C GLU A 65 6.32 20.60 -5.36
N SER A 66 5.71 20.41 -6.54
CA SER A 66 4.40 20.99 -6.84
C SER A 66 3.27 20.34 -6.07
N GLU A 67 3.36 19.04 -5.79
CA GLU A 67 2.35 18.31 -5.00
C GLU A 67 2.45 18.65 -3.52
N LEU A 68 3.68 18.81 -2.97
CA LEU A 68 3.91 19.24 -1.59
C LEU A 68 3.28 20.60 -1.25
N LYS A 69 3.15 21.49 -2.25
CA LYS A 69 2.52 22.81 -2.07
C LYS A 69 1.00 22.74 -1.97
N GLU A 70 0.38 21.63 -2.32
CA GLU A 70 -1.08 21.48 -2.41
C GLU A 70 -1.60 20.22 -1.67
N PRO A 71 -1.41 20.14 -0.33
CA PRO A 71 -1.96 19.06 0.47
C PRO A 71 -3.48 19.03 0.40
N ARG A 72 -4.03 17.82 0.38
CA ARG A 72 -5.48 17.59 0.38
C ARG A 72 -6.05 17.64 1.80
N TYR A 73 -5.29 17.15 2.76
CA TYR A 73 -5.68 17.12 4.16
C TYR A 73 -4.45 17.26 5.05
N ARG A 74 -4.60 17.96 6.17
CA ARG A 74 -3.56 18.18 7.17
C ARG A 74 -4.12 17.92 8.55
N VAL A 75 -3.33 17.29 9.40
CA VAL A 75 -3.73 16.99 10.77
C VAL A 75 -2.51 17.05 11.67
N ASN A 76 -2.58 17.92 12.68
CA ASN A 76 -1.44 18.15 13.58
C ASN A 76 -1.23 17.00 14.58
N LYS A 77 -2.28 16.23 14.84
CA LYS A 77 -2.24 15.07 15.72
C LYS A 77 -3.24 14.04 15.23
N PHE A 78 -2.77 13.08 14.44
CA PHE A 78 -3.60 11.98 13.97
C PHE A 78 -4.19 11.22 15.18
N PRO A 79 -5.49 10.91 15.20
CA PRO A 79 -6.12 10.31 16.37
C PRO A 79 -5.65 8.87 16.59
N LYS A 80 -5.79 8.41 17.83
CA LYS A 80 -5.66 7.00 18.18
C LYS A 80 -6.87 6.21 17.69
N ILE A 81 -6.66 4.91 17.52
CA ILE A 81 -7.76 3.97 17.32
C ILE A 81 -8.81 4.16 18.42
N ASN A 82 -10.08 4.24 18.04
CA ASN A 82 -11.23 4.40 18.93
C ASN A 82 -11.21 5.65 19.85
N GLU A 83 -10.47 6.72 19.50
CA GLU A 83 -10.46 7.97 20.29
C GLU A 83 -11.80 8.77 20.18
N GLY A 84 -12.82 8.22 19.51
CA GLY A 84 -14.19 8.72 19.50
C GLY A 84 -15.19 7.57 19.29
N GLU A 85 -16.28 7.56 20.06
CA GLU A 85 -17.44 6.71 19.76
C GLU A 85 -18.24 7.36 18.61
N GLY A 86 -18.33 6.64 17.48
CA GLY A 86 -18.97 7.14 16.27
C GLY A 86 -17.98 7.83 15.33
N CYS A 87 -18.30 7.78 14.03
CA CYS A 87 -17.45 8.27 12.96
C CYS A 87 -16.81 9.63 13.26
N ASN A 88 -15.49 9.61 13.48
CA ASN A 88 -14.75 10.83 13.72
C ASN A 88 -14.88 11.76 12.51
N GLN A 89 -15.18 13.04 12.77
CA GLN A 89 -15.25 14.10 11.75
C GLN A 89 -14.02 14.11 10.83
N ASN A 90 -12.84 13.77 11.36
CA ASN A 90 -11.59 13.65 10.61
C ASN A 90 -11.67 12.63 9.46
N PHE A 91 -12.40 11.52 9.64
CA PHE A 91 -12.59 10.53 8.57
C PHE A 91 -13.37 11.13 7.40
N TYR A 92 -14.49 11.81 7.69
CA TYR A 92 -15.31 12.42 6.64
C TYR A 92 -14.57 13.54 5.92
N GLU A 93 -13.80 14.36 6.64
CA GLU A 93 -12.97 15.39 6.01
C GLU A 93 -11.91 14.78 5.08
N LEU A 94 -11.24 13.71 5.54
CA LEU A 94 -10.27 12.98 4.73
C LEU A 94 -10.93 12.32 3.51
N GLU A 95 -12.04 11.59 3.69
CA GLU A 95 -12.79 10.93 2.63
C GLU A 95 -13.25 11.93 1.56
N ASN A 96 -13.78 13.08 1.97
CA ASN A 96 -14.22 14.16 1.07
C ASN A 96 -13.03 14.86 0.37
N SER A 97 -11.87 14.92 1.02
CA SER A 97 -10.65 15.45 0.40
C SER A 97 -10.08 14.52 -0.67
N MET A 98 -10.33 13.21 -0.54
CA MET A 98 -9.89 12.22 -1.51
C MET A 98 -10.74 12.27 -2.77
N ARG A 99 -10.09 12.47 -3.92
CA ARG A 99 -10.67 12.22 -5.24
C ARG A 99 -10.57 10.72 -5.59
N ASN A 100 -10.23 10.40 -6.84
CA ASN A 100 -9.97 9.03 -7.30
C ASN A 100 -8.48 8.65 -7.30
N TYR A 101 -7.61 9.54 -6.83
CA TYR A 101 -6.17 9.33 -6.80
C TYR A 101 -5.71 8.82 -5.42
N PRO A 102 -4.66 7.98 -5.36
CA PRO A 102 -3.95 7.65 -4.12
C PRO A 102 -3.44 8.92 -3.43
N LEU A 103 -3.36 8.88 -2.11
CA LEU A 103 -2.68 9.90 -1.31
C LEU A 103 -1.39 9.33 -0.72
N PHE A 104 -0.31 10.09 -0.81
CA PHE A 104 0.85 9.93 0.07
C PHE A 104 0.47 10.42 1.46
N ILE A 105 0.90 9.70 2.48
CA ILE A 105 0.87 10.16 3.86
C ILE A 105 2.31 10.50 4.25
N ILE A 106 2.56 11.78 4.50
CA ILE A 106 3.90 12.27 4.86
C ILE A 106 3.90 12.87 6.26
N ASP A 107 5.07 12.88 6.90
CA ASP A 107 5.31 13.63 8.13
C ASP A 107 5.84 15.05 7.84
N SER A 108 6.13 15.81 8.90
CA SER A 108 6.67 17.17 8.83
C SER A 108 8.08 17.26 8.23
N SER A 109 8.76 16.13 7.99
CA SER A 109 10.05 16.06 7.31
C SER A 109 9.95 15.70 5.83
N ASP A 110 8.74 15.72 5.27
CA ASP A 110 8.39 15.26 3.92
C ASP A 110 8.70 13.76 3.69
N THR A 111 8.83 12.97 4.76
CA THR A 111 9.08 11.53 4.67
C THR A 111 7.76 10.81 4.41
N VAL A 112 7.70 9.99 3.35
CA VAL A 112 6.54 9.15 3.05
C VAL A 112 6.47 7.99 4.05
N LEU A 113 5.41 8.00 4.87
CA LEU A 113 5.16 6.97 5.87
C LEU A 113 4.28 5.84 5.31
N ALA A 114 3.33 6.18 4.44
CA ALA A 114 2.38 5.23 3.88
C ALA A 114 1.66 5.81 2.64
N TYR A 115 0.87 4.98 1.98
CA TYR A 115 -0.14 5.39 1.01
C TYR A 115 -1.54 5.11 1.52
N LEU A 116 -2.48 5.98 1.18
CA LEU A 116 -3.91 5.78 1.34
C LEU A 116 -4.56 5.61 -0.03
N VAL A 117 -5.32 4.53 -0.22
CA VAL A 117 -5.99 4.23 -1.50
C VAL A 117 -7.46 3.90 -1.32
N LYS A 118 -8.29 4.32 -2.28
CA LYS A 118 -9.69 3.89 -2.39
C LYS A 118 -9.84 2.54 -3.06
N PHE A 119 -8.97 2.23 -4.02
CA PHE A 119 -9.05 1.02 -4.84
C PHE A 119 -7.72 0.28 -4.83
N ARG A 120 -7.83 -1.06 -4.77
CA ARG A 120 -6.68 -1.97 -4.71
C ARG A 120 -5.79 -1.89 -5.95
N ASN A 121 -6.38 -1.61 -7.10
CA ASN A 121 -5.79 -1.73 -8.43
C ASN A 121 -5.23 -0.40 -8.99
N THR A 122 -4.64 0.44 -8.14
CA THR A 122 -4.03 1.70 -8.60
C THR A 122 -2.54 1.52 -8.87
N THR A 123 -2.01 2.10 -9.96
CA THR A 123 -0.59 1.95 -10.36
C THR A 123 0.41 2.44 -9.31
N GLY A 124 -0.01 3.34 -8.42
CA GLY A 124 0.79 3.76 -7.26
C GLY A 124 1.06 2.63 -6.25
N VAL A 125 0.14 1.67 -6.09
CA VAL A 125 0.25 0.56 -5.12
C VAL A 125 1.36 -0.41 -5.49
N LEU A 126 1.51 -0.71 -6.79
CA LEU A 126 2.59 -1.58 -7.29
C LEU A 126 3.98 -1.02 -6.95
N SER A 127 4.09 0.30 -6.97
CA SER A 127 5.32 1.02 -6.69
C SER A 127 5.61 1.01 -5.19
N ALA A 128 4.62 1.35 -4.37
CA ALA A 128 4.72 1.34 -2.92
C ALA A 128 5.18 -0.03 -2.38
N ASN A 129 4.59 -1.12 -2.89
CA ASN A 129 4.93 -2.48 -2.46
C ASN A 129 6.39 -2.86 -2.82
N LYS A 130 6.91 -2.42 -3.97
CA LYS A 130 8.31 -2.68 -4.36
C LYS A 130 9.34 -2.08 -3.41
N VAL A 131 9.00 -0.97 -2.77
CA VAL A 131 9.87 -0.27 -1.79
C VAL A 131 9.38 -0.44 -0.35
N GLN A 132 8.45 -1.38 -0.11
CA GLN A 132 7.92 -1.71 1.22
C GLN A 132 7.27 -0.52 1.95
N ILE A 133 6.73 0.45 1.23
CA ILE A 133 5.92 1.51 1.84
C ILE A 133 4.54 0.92 2.15
N PRO A 134 4.04 1.01 3.40
CA PRO A 134 2.72 0.53 3.76
C PRO A 134 1.62 1.14 2.89
N VAL A 135 0.68 0.31 2.46
CA VAL A 135 -0.52 0.74 1.72
C VAL A 135 -1.75 0.41 2.53
N PHE A 136 -2.48 1.44 2.92
CA PHE A 136 -3.72 1.35 3.68
C PHE A 136 -4.93 1.62 2.77
N MET A 137 -6.02 0.88 2.98
CA MET A 137 -7.28 1.19 2.30
C MET A 137 -8.04 2.26 3.08
N LEU A 138 -8.81 3.07 2.35
CA LEU A 138 -9.76 3.99 2.96
C LEU A 138 -10.79 3.25 3.84
N ASP A 139 -11.16 2.03 3.47
CA ASP A 139 -12.04 1.17 4.28
C ASP A 139 -11.40 0.78 5.62
N ASP A 140 -10.09 0.54 5.67
CA ASP A 140 -9.39 0.23 6.93
C ASP A 140 -9.33 1.49 7.82
N PHE A 141 -9.19 2.66 7.21
CA PHE A 141 -9.27 3.94 7.92
C PHE A 141 -10.66 4.13 8.51
N LYS A 142 -11.72 3.84 7.76
CA LYS A 142 -13.09 3.89 8.26
C LYS A 142 -13.22 3.13 9.58
N ILE A 143 -12.75 1.88 9.61
CA ILE A 143 -12.73 1.04 10.81
C ILE A 143 -11.85 1.66 11.92
N TYR A 144 -10.66 2.16 11.57
CA TYR A 144 -9.75 2.79 12.53
C TYR A 144 -10.37 4.00 13.25
N PHE A 145 -11.18 4.78 12.54
CA PHE A 145 -11.89 5.95 13.06
C PHE A 145 -13.20 5.61 13.80
N GLY A 146 -13.53 4.33 14.00
CA GLY A 146 -14.73 3.90 14.72
C GLY A 146 -16.02 3.95 13.89
N CYS A 147 -15.89 3.97 12.56
CA CYS A 147 -16.95 3.68 11.59
C CYS A 147 -16.89 2.20 11.13
#